data_AF-A0A178EM76-F1
#
_entry.id   AF-A0A178EM76-F1
#
_cell.length_a   1.000
_cell.length_b   1.000
_cell.length_c   1.000
_cell.angle_alpha   90.00
_cell.angle_beta   90.00
_cell.angle_gamma   90.00
#
_symmetry.space_group_name_H-M   'P 1'
#
loop_
_entity.id
_entity.type
_entity.pdbx_description
1 polymer ?
#
loop_
_entity_poly.entity_id
_entity_poly.type
_entity_poly.pdbx_seq_one_letter_code
_entity_poly.pdbx_strand_id
1 'polypeptide(L)'
;MQLRPTRIPRPLLPWRLQRCFPARRPFLTLAIETSCDDTAVAVVERGTQDHRAVARLHFHKKITSDNSQFQGVHPLVSLQSHQENLALLVSEAISHLPPKPRLGRDDGQVQDPIDLQSRRLPDVISVTRGPGMRSSLFTGLDTAKGLATAWQIPLVGVHHMQAHALTPRLVSALEADSDPLDDEPLVNRQGDETLLSSPEYPFLSLLASGGHTLLIHSASLTDHRVLGGTNDIAIGEYLDKIARVLLPPELLSTTKSTMYGSLLETFAFGEAWQAEAKLQAKVDAQESSNASMLFTSSSPTPRPLSDNDPISATTYLDLHGRRYKWYEVASNNEDTIRRSATKWGWGFTQPLTKVSGGTKIRSFEMSFSGLMTAVERVVRYGVDPTTKRLNKTERSACDISLEERKDIARETMRIAFEHVCSRVILALQSLRELSTSDPAVVMAGGVAANSFLRHILASTLCAQGFSDVHLHFPPPSLCTDNAAMIGWTGLEMLEAGHTDPLSIRAIRKWPLDKLLDPPTEG
;
A
#
# COMPACT_ATOMS: atom_id res chain seq x y z
N MET A 1 -8.79 45.97 -21.71
CA MET A 1 -10.02 45.34 -22.22
C MET A 1 -9.84 43.83 -22.06
N GLN A 2 -10.24 43.27 -20.91
CA GLN A 2 -10.05 41.85 -20.56
C GLN A 2 -11.18 41.02 -21.17
N LEU A 3 -10.83 40.04 -22.01
CA LEU A 3 -11.77 39.06 -22.55
C LEU A 3 -11.99 37.96 -21.50
N ARG A 4 -13.23 37.84 -21.00
CA ARG A 4 -13.67 36.75 -20.14
C ARG A 4 -13.77 35.45 -20.94
N PRO A 5 -13.39 34.29 -20.39
CA PRO A 5 -13.61 33.01 -21.06
C PRO A 5 -15.10 32.64 -21.01
N THR A 6 -15.66 32.35 -22.19
CA THR A 6 -17.02 31.86 -22.41
C THR A 6 -17.22 30.49 -21.75
N ARG A 7 -18.13 30.41 -20.79
CA ARG A 7 -18.59 29.15 -20.19
C ARG A 7 -19.30 28.30 -21.25
N ILE A 8 -18.77 27.12 -21.54
CA ILE A 8 -19.44 26.10 -22.35
C ILE A 8 -20.61 25.52 -21.51
N PRO A 9 -21.83 25.36 -22.05
CA PRO A 9 -22.94 24.81 -21.29
C PRO A 9 -22.69 23.34 -20.96
N ARG A 10 -22.89 22.95 -19.70
CA ARG A 10 -22.96 21.54 -19.28
C ARG A 10 -24.09 20.85 -20.06
N PRO A 11 -23.92 19.62 -20.58
CA PRO A 11 -25.05 18.87 -21.12
C PRO A 11 -26.04 18.61 -19.99
N LEU A 12 -27.28 19.08 -20.17
CA LEU A 12 -28.37 18.87 -19.25
C LEU A 12 -28.74 17.38 -19.27
N LEU A 13 -28.47 16.68 -18.16
CA LEU A 13 -29.06 15.38 -17.88
C LEU A 13 -30.59 15.49 -17.95
N PRO A 14 -31.31 14.45 -18.43
CA PRO A 14 -32.76 14.43 -18.41
C PRO A 14 -33.27 14.65 -16.98
N TRP A 15 -34.17 15.62 -16.83
CA TRP A 15 -34.90 16.09 -15.63
C TRP A 15 -35.58 15.02 -14.75
N ARG A 16 -35.44 13.72 -15.05
CA ARG A 16 -36.03 12.60 -14.30
C ARG A 16 -35.17 12.06 -13.14
N LEU A 17 -34.02 12.66 -12.85
CA LEU A 17 -33.15 12.27 -11.71
C LEU A 17 -33.11 13.30 -10.56
N GLN A 18 -33.95 14.34 -10.59
CA GLN A 18 -34.06 15.33 -9.51
C GLN A 18 -35.39 15.20 -8.78
N ARG A 19 -35.58 14.12 -8.03
CA ARG A 19 -36.59 14.04 -6.95
C ARG A 19 -36.04 13.18 -5.82
N CYS A 20 -36.03 13.76 -4.62
CA CYS A 20 -35.89 13.14 -3.29
C CYS A 20 -35.25 11.75 -3.30
N PHE A 21 -33.94 11.65 -3.05
CA PHE A 21 -33.30 10.37 -2.79
C PHE A 21 -33.81 9.83 -1.45
N PRO A 22 -34.61 8.74 -1.40
CA PRO A 22 -34.67 7.94 -0.17
C PRO A 22 -33.23 7.47 0.11
N ALA A 23 -32.87 7.29 1.39
CA ALA A 23 -31.54 6.89 1.85
C ALA A 23 -30.84 6.00 0.80
N ARG A 24 -29.75 6.52 0.17
CA ARG A 24 -29.10 5.82 -0.95
C ARG A 24 -28.84 4.39 -0.51
N ARG A 25 -29.18 3.38 -1.32
CA ARG A 25 -28.75 2.00 -1.02
C ARG A 25 -27.21 1.94 -1.08
N PRO A 26 -26.54 1.06 -0.31
CA PRO A 26 -25.11 0.83 -0.52
C PRO A 26 -24.84 0.38 -1.96
N PHE A 27 -23.63 0.56 -2.47
CA PHE A 27 -23.22 0.05 -3.78
C PHE A 27 -22.40 -1.22 -3.63
N LEU A 28 -22.58 -2.17 -4.55
CA LEU A 28 -21.87 -3.45 -4.57
C LEU A 28 -21.06 -3.58 -5.86
N THR A 29 -19.80 -4.00 -5.77
CA THR A 29 -18.97 -4.32 -6.95
C THR A 29 -18.39 -5.73 -6.83
N LEU A 30 -18.29 -6.41 -7.97
CA LEU A 30 -17.31 -7.47 -8.15
C LEU A 30 -16.06 -6.83 -8.78
N ALA A 31 -14.91 -7.07 -8.16
CA ALA A 31 -13.64 -6.45 -8.52
C ALA A 31 -12.63 -7.49 -9.00
N ILE A 32 -11.84 -7.15 -10.02
CA ILE A 32 -10.83 -8.02 -10.63
C ILE A 32 -9.48 -7.30 -10.71
N GLU A 33 -8.42 -7.93 -10.20
CA GLU A 33 -7.03 -7.48 -10.30
C GLU A 33 -6.17 -8.56 -10.98
N THR A 34 -5.50 -8.18 -12.07
CA THR A 34 -4.71 -9.06 -12.97
C THR A 34 -3.54 -8.30 -13.63
N SER A 35 -3.02 -7.25 -13.01
CA SER A 35 -1.96 -6.41 -13.60
C SER A 35 -0.56 -7.01 -13.53
N CYS A 36 -0.27 -7.81 -12.49
CA CYS A 36 1.04 -8.38 -12.19
C CYS A 36 1.01 -9.92 -12.19
N ASP A 37 1.30 -10.56 -11.06
CA ASP A 37 1.39 -12.02 -10.87
C ASP A 37 0.36 -12.59 -9.89
N ASP A 38 -0.36 -11.71 -9.19
CA ASP A 38 -1.51 -12.05 -8.36
C ASP A 38 -2.80 -12.01 -9.20
N THR A 39 -3.52 -13.14 -9.26
CA THR A 39 -4.91 -13.19 -9.73
C THR A 39 -5.82 -12.97 -8.54
N ALA A 40 -6.52 -11.84 -8.46
CA ALA A 40 -7.40 -11.56 -7.32
C ALA A 40 -8.81 -11.18 -7.75
N VAL A 41 -9.78 -11.62 -6.95
CA VAL A 41 -11.20 -11.26 -7.07
C VAL A 41 -11.72 -10.87 -5.69
N ALA A 42 -12.54 -9.82 -5.65
CA ALA A 42 -13.21 -9.38 -4.43
C ALA A 42 -14.65 -8.98 -4.70
N VAL A 43 -15.50 -9.12 -3.68
CA VAL A 43 -16.85 -8.56 -3.66
C VAL A 43 -16.87 -7.52 -2.55
N VAL A 44 -16.94 -6.24 -2.94
CA VAL A 44 -16.87 -5.10 -2.03
C VAL A 44 -18.21 -4.39 -2.04
N GLU A 45 -18.76 -4.18 -0.86
CA GLU A 45 -19.94 -3.33 -0.65
C GLU A 45 -19.51 -2.03 0.05
N ARG A 46 -20.06 -0.90 -0.39
CA ARG A 46 -19.81 0.41 0.19
C ARG A 46 -21.13 1.06 0.58
N GLY A 47 -21.19 1.56 1.80
CA GLY A 47 -22.33 2.30 2.34
C GLY A 47 -21.90 3.56 3.07
N THR A 48 -22.84 4.14 3.81
CA THR A 48 -22.64 5.30 4.66
C THR A 48 -23.33 5.09 5.99
N GLN A 49 -22.59 5.21 7.09
CA GLN A 49 -23.11 5.13 8.44
C GLN A 49 -22.56 6.31 9.25
N ASP A 50 -23.44 7.04 9.93
CA ASP A 50 -23.07 8.16 10.80
C ASP A 50 -22.12 9.17 10.12
N HIS A 51 -22.44 9.54 8.87
CA HIS A 51 -21.65 10.41 7.99
C HIS A 51 -20.27 9.88 7.59
N ARG A 52 -19.95 8.61 7.87
CA ARG A 52 -18.68 7.96 7.49
C ARG A 52 -18.90 6.97 6.37
N ALA A 53 -17.91 6.86 5.50
CA ALA A 53 -17.85 5.76 4.55
C ALA A 53 -17.67 4.44 5.32
N VAL A 54 -18.48 3.43 4.99
CA VAL A 54 -18.33 2.07 5.52
C VAL A 54 -18.17 1.09 4.37
N ALA A 55 -17.34 0.07 4.57
CA ALA A 55 -17.09 -0.97 3.58
C ALA A 55 -17.28 -2.35 4.18
N ARG A 56 -17.79 -3.29 3.38
CA ARG A 56 -17.88 -4.70 3.72
C ARG A 56 -17.27 -5.56 2.61
N LEU A 57 -16.52 -6.57 3.01
CA LEU A 57 -15.80 -7.45 2.10
C LEU A 57 -16.43 -8.85 2.13
N HIS A 58 -17.41 -9.08 1.26
CA HIS A 58 -18.16 -10.34 1.18
C HIS A 58 -17.31 -11.50 0.64
N PHE A 59 -16.36 -11.18 -0.22
CA PHE A 59 -15.39 -12.14 -0.76
C PHE A 59 -14.07 -11.43 -1.04
N HIS A 60 -12.97 -12.10 -0.74
CA HIS A 60 -11.64 -11.62 -1.11
C HIS A 60 -10.66 -12.78 -1.15
N LYS A 61 -10.19 -13.11 -2.35
CA LYS A 61 -9.24 -14.19 -2.55
C LYS A 61 -8.26 -13.83 -3.64
N LYS A 62 -7.02 -14.27 -3.46
CA LYS A 62 -5.96 -14.12 -4.44
C LYS A 62 -5.16 -15.41 -4.60
N ILE A 63 -4.66 -15.62 -5.81
CA ILE A 63 -3.77 -16.72 -6.18
C ILE A 63 -2.53 -16.10 -6.81
N THR A 64 -1.38 -16.28 -6.14
CA THR A 64 -0.07 -15.82 -6.62
C THR A 64 0.53 -16.86 -7.55
N SER A 65 0.95 -16.42 -8.73
CA SER A 65 1.66 -17.25 -9.71
C SER A 65 3.01 -17.73 -9.16
N ASP A 66 3.32 -19.03 -9.28
CA ASP A 66 4.61 -19.59 -8.87
C ASP A 66 5.71 -19.21 -9.87
N ASN A 67 6.50 -18.22 -9.51
CA ASN A 67 7.62 -17.71 -10.29
C ASN A 67 8.99 -18.09 -9.69
N SER A 68 9.02 -19.08 -8.79
CA SER A 68 10.25 -19.47 -8.05
C SER A 68 11.42 -19.83 -8.97
N GLN A 69 11.15 -20.51 -10.10
CA GLN A 69 12.17 -20.90 -11.09
C GLN A 69 12.86 -19.70 -11.76
N PHE A 70 12.19 -18.55 -11.84
CA PHE A 70 12.70 -17.34 -12.50
C PHE A 70 13.28 -16.33 -11.51
N GLN A 71 13.16 -16.59 -10.21
CA GLN A 71 13.64 -15.71 -9.13
C GLN A 71 13.09 -14.26 -9.23
N GLY A 72 11.89 -14.12 -9.81
CA GLY A 72 11.22 -12.86 -10.09
C GLY A 72 10.00 -13.08 -10.99
N VAL A 73 9.12 -12.09 -11.09
CA VAL A 73 7.86 -12.19 -11.87
C VAL A 73 8.16 -12.49 -13.35
N HIS A 74 7.63 -13.60 -13.86
CA HIS A 74 7.78 -14.00 -15.25
C HIS A 74 6.46 -13.83 -16.03
N PRO A 75 6.40 -12.94 -17.04
CA PRO A 75 5.13 -12.55 -17.68
C PRO A 75 4.27 -13.69 -18.22
N LEU A 76 4.89 -14.73 -18.81
CA LEU A 76 4.13 -15.85 -19.39
C LEU A 76 3.55 -16.78 -18.31
N VAL A 77 4.26 -16.95 -17.19
CA VAL A 77 3.77 -17.80 -16.08
C VAL A 77 2.65 -17.09 -15.33
N SER A 78 2.79 -15.78 -15.13
CA SER A 78 1.72 -14.93 -14.60
C SER A 78 0.48 -14.97 -15.49
N LEU A 79 0.64 -14.81 -16.81
CA LEU A 79 -0.47 -14.89 -17.77
C LEU A 79 -1.20 -16.25 -17.71
N GLN A 80 -0.44 -17.34 -17.75
CA GLN A 80 -1.02 -18.70 -17.66
C GLN A 80 -1.81 -18.86 -16.35
N SER A 81 -1.24 -18.41 -15.22
CA SER A 81 -1.93 -18.44 -13.93
C SER A 81 -3.23 -17.65 -13.94
N HIS A 82 -3.27 -16.44 -14.53
CA HIS A 82 -4.51 -15.67 -14.65
C HIS A 82 -5.56 -16.42 -15.48
N GLN A 83 -5.17 -17.02 -16.60
CA GLN A 83 -6.09 -17.76 -17.48
C GLN A 83 -6.68 -19.01 -16.81
N GLU A 84 -5.89 -19.72 -16.01
CA GLU A 84 -6.32 -20.93 -15.31
C GLU A 84 -7.20 -20.62 -14.09
N ASN A 85 -6.94 -19.51 -13.39
CA ASN A 85 -7.51 -19.27 -12.05
C ASN A 85 -8.63 -18.22 -12.01
N LEU A 86 -8.65 -17.24 -12.91
CA LEU A 86 -9.58 -16.10 -12.79
C LEU A 86 -11.05 -16.53 -12.82
N ALA A 87 -11.44 -17.40 -13.76
CA ALA A 87 -12.82 -17.85 -13.89
C ALA A 87 -13.29 -18.65 -12.66
N LEU A 88 -12.39 -19.45 -12.07
CA LEU A 88 -12.67 -20.21 -10.84
C LEU A 88 -12.92 -19.28 -9.66
N LEU A 89 -12.06 -18.26 -9.49
CA LEU A 89 -12.22 -17.24 -8.45
C LEU A 89 -13.50 -16.42 -8.64
N VAL A 90 -13.86 -16.07 -9.87
CA VAL A 90 -15.12 -15.38 -10.17
C VAL A 90 -16.31 -16.26 -9.82
N SER A 91 -16.29 -17.56 -10.17
CA SER A 91 -17.36 -18.49 -9.82
C SER A 91 -17.54 -18.62 -8.31
N GLU A 92 -16.44 -18.69 -7.56
CA GLU A 92 -16.45 -18.70 -6.09
C GLU A 92 -16.96 -17.36 -5.52
N ALA A 93 -16.53 -16.23 -6.07
CA ALA A 93 -17.00 -14.91 -5.64
C ALA A 93 -18.52 -14.75 -5.81
N ILE A 94 -19.10 -15.28 -6.90
CA ILE A 94 -20.54 -15.21 -7.17
C ILE A 94 -21.36 -15.94 -6.10
N SER A 95 -20.85 -17.04 -5.53
CA SER A 95 -21.53 -17.76 -4.43
C SER A 95 -21.47 -17.00 -3.09
N HIS A 96 -20.73 -15.90 -3.03
CA HIS A 96 -20.61 -15.02 -1.85
C HIS A 96 -21.30 -13.67 -2.07
N LEU A 97 -22.07 -13.48 -3.16
CA LEU A 97 -22.88 -12.28 -3.31
C LEU A 97 -23.93 -12.20 -2.19
N PRO A 98 -24.13 -11.02 -1.56
CA PRO A 98 -25.06 -10.88 -0.45
C PRO A 98 -26.50 -11.20 -0.87
N PRO A 99 -27.36 -11.65 0.06
CA PRO A 99 -28.76 -11.90 -0.23
C PRO A 99 -29.49 -10.62 -0.67
N LYS A 100 -30.57 -10.76 -1.44
CA LYS A 100 -31.46 -9.62 -1.72
C LYS A 100 -32.11 -9.15 -0.42
N PRO A 101 -32.29 -7.83 -0.21
CA PRO A 101 -33.05 -7.32 0.92
C PRO A 101 -34.45 -7.94 0.94
N ARG A 102 -34.84 -8.56 2.07
CA ARG A 102 -36.15 -9.22 2.19
C ARG A 102 -37.28 -8.18 2.13
N LEU A 103 -38.04 -8.16 1.04
CA LEU A 103 -39.34 -7.47 0.94
C LEU A 103 -40.47 -8.48 1.26
N GLY A 104 -40.82 -8.66 2.54
CA GLY A 104 -42.01 -9.44 2.95
C GLY A 104 -41.78 -10.91 3.36
N ARG A 105 -42.86 -11.54 3.89
CA ARG A 105 -42.90 -12.76 4.75
C ARG A 105 -42.31 -14.04 4.14
N ASP A 106 -41.64 -14.81 5.01
CA ASP A 106 -41.02 -16.13 4.81
C ASP A 106 -42.01 -17.19 4.28
N ASP A 107 -41.69 -17.75 3.11
CA ASP A 107 -42.10 -19.10 2.73
C ASP A 107 -40.82 -19.95 2.73
N GLY A 108 -40.62 -20.73 3.79
CA GLY A 108 -39.38 -21.44 4.13
C GLY A 108 -38.92 -22.51 3.14
N GLN A 109 -38.52 -22.11 1.93
CA GLN A 109 -37.84 -22.98 0.97
C GLN A 109 -36.32 -22.96 1.19
N VAL A 110 -35.76 -24.16 1.15
CA VAL A 110 -34.31 -24.41 1.23
C VAL A 110 -33.63 -23.76 0.03
N GLN A 111 -32.67 -22.88 0.31
CA GLN A 111 -31.91 -22.13 -0.70
C GLN A 111 -30.95 -23.05 -1.45
N ASP A 112 -31.03 -23.06 -2.78
CA ASP A 112 -30.00 -23.60 -3.65
C ASP A 112 -28.77 -22.65 -3.60
N PRO A 113 -27.56 -23.13 -3.28
CA PRO A 113 -26.39 -22.25 -3.10
C PRO A 113 -26.02 -21.39 -4.33
N ILE A 114 -26.50 -21.74 -5.54
CA ILE A 114 -26.31 -21.00 -6.80
C ILE A 114 -27.63 -20.40 -7.32
N ASP A 115 -28.61 -20.13 -6.45
CA ASP A 115 -29.78 -19.36 -6.87
C ASP A 115 -29.45 -17.85 -6.98
N LEU A 116 -29.05 -17.42 -8.18
CA LEU A 116 -28.85 -16.00 -8.51
C LEU A 116 -30.14 -15.16 -8.33
N GLN A 117 -31.32 -15.77 -8.27
CA GLN A 117 -32.56 -15.03 -8.02
C GLN A 117 -32.68 -14.58 -6.56
N SER A 118 -32.05 -15.28 -5.62
CA SER A 118 -32.03 -14.92 -4.19
C SER A 118 -30.91 -13.92 -3.83
N ARG A 119 -29.88 -13.78 -4.68
CA ARG A 119 -28.70 -12.93 -4.42
C ARG A 119 -28.77 -11.58 -5.10
N ARG A 120 -28.18 -10.57 -4.48
CA ARG A 120 -28.05 -9.23 -5.04
C ARG A 120 -26.88 -9.21 -6.02
N LEU A 121 -27.19 -8.91 -7.29
CA LEU A 121 -26.17 -8.70 -8.31
C LEU A 121 -25.37 -7.41 -8.03
N PRO A 122 -24.08 -7.35 -8.41
CA PRO A 122 -23.29 -6.12 -8.34
C PRO A 122 -23.95 -4.97 -9.10
N ASP A 123 -23.78 -3.74 -8.62
CA ASP A 123 -24.19 -2.53 -9.31
C ASP A 123 -23.18 -2.13 -10.40
N VAL A 124 -21.93 -2.59 -10.30
CA VAL A 124 -20.83 -2.30 -11.23
C VAL A 124 -19.81 -3.44 -11.23
N ILE A 125 -19.09 -3.62 -12.33
CA ILE A 125 -17.84 -4.38 -12.36
C ILE A 125 -16.66 -3.42 -12.30
N SER A 126 -15.77 -3.63 -11.34
CA SER A 126 -14.51 -2.88 -11.22
C SER A 126 -13.36 -3.75 -11.69
N VAL A 127 -12.49 -3.24 -12.56
CA VAL A 127 -11.36 -4.04 -13.07
C VAL A 127 -10.14 -3.19 -13.29
N THR A 128 -8.97 -3.72 -12.99
CA THR A 128 -7.70 -3.04 -13.28
C THR A 128 -7.52 -2.88 -14.78
N ARG A 129 -7.53 -1.64 -15.26
CA ARG A 129 -7.30 -1.31 -16.68
C ARG A 129 -5.81 -1.05 -16.97
N GLY A 130 -5.04 -0.63 -15.97
CA GLY A 130 -3.60 -0.45 -16.04
C GLY A 130 -3.06 0.47 -14.92
N PRO A 131 -1.76 0.77 -14.90
CA PRO A 131 -0.70 0.13 -15.69
C PRO A 131 -0.51 -1.35 -15.33
N GLY A 132 0.25 -2.09 -16.13
CA GLY A 132 0.52 -3.51 -15.88
C GLY A 132 0.98 -4.29 -17.11
N MET A 133 1.16 -5.60 -16.95
CA MET A 133 1.49 -6.49 -18.06
C MET A 133 0.29 -6.62 -19.00
N ARG A 134 0.46 -6.14 -20.24
CA ARG A 134 -0.65 -5.98 -21.19
C ARG A 134 -1.47 -7.25 -21.40
N SER A 135 -0.82 -8.39 -21.54
CA SER A 135 -1.50 -9.68 -21.73
C SER A 135 -2.29 -10.11 -20.50
N SER A 136 -1.71 -9.93 -19.30
CA SER A 136 -2.40 -10.22 -18.03
C SER A 136 -3.63 -9.33 -17.84
N LEU A 137 -3.50 -8.03 -18.11
CA LEU A 137 -4.61 -7.08 -18.04
C LEU A 137 -5.78 -7.46 -18.96
N PHE A 138 -5.52 -8.02 -20.15
CA PHE A 138 -6.58 -8.45 -21.05
C PHE A 138 -7.43 -9.57 -20.45
N THR A 139 -6.81 -10.52 -19.74
CA THR A 139 -7.53 -11.62 -19.08
C THR A 139 -8.58 -11.09 -18.11
N GLY A 140 -8.21 -10.14 -17.24
CA GLY A 140 -9.17 -9.51 -16.32
C GLY A 140 -10.19 -8.63 -17.03
N LEU A 141 -9.73 -7.77 -17.95
CA LEU A 141 -10.59 -6.78 -18.61
C LEU A 141 -11.66 -7.43 -19.50
N ASP A 142 -11.31 -8.47 -20.25
CA ASP A 142 -12.26 -9.14 -21.14
C ASP A 142 -13.27 -10.01 -20.35
N THR A 143 -12.83 -10.61 -19.24
CA THR A 143 -13.73 -11.27 -18.27
C THR A 143 -14.71 -10.25 -17.68
N ALA A 144 -14.22 -9.08 -17.25
CA ALA A 144 -15.04 -8.02 -16.69
C ALA A 144 -16.09 -7.48 -17.69
N LYS A 145 -15.72 -7.30 -18.96
CA LYS A 145 -16.66 -6.95 -20.04
C LYS A 145 -17.72 -8.01 -20.24
N GLY A 146 -17.34 -9.29 -20.21
CA GLY A 146 -18.26 -10.42 -20.29
C GLY A 146 -19.31 -10.37 -19.18
N LEU A 147 -18.87 -10.20 -17.93
CA LEU A 147 -19.75 -10.06 -16.76
C LEU A 147 -20.66 -8.82 -16.85
N ALA A 148 -20.09 -7.66 -17.16
CA ALA A 148 -20.85 -6.41 -17.30
C ALA A 148 -21.91 -6.51 -18.41
N THR A 149 -21.58 -7.15 -19.54
CA THR A 149 -22.52 -7.42 -20.64
C THR A 149 -23.59 -8.41 -20.22
N ALA A 150 -23.23 -9.50 -19.55
CA ALA A 150 -24.19 -10.53 -19.12
C ALA A 150 -25.20 -10.00 -18.09
N TRP A 151 -24.73 -9.19 -17.13
CA TRP A 151 -25.59 -8.60 -16.09
C TRP A 151 -26.20 -7.26 -16.48
N GLN A 152 -25.84 -6.70 -17.64
CA GLN A 152 -26.32 -5.39 -18.11
C GLN A 152 -26.04 -4.26 -17.08
N ILE A 153 -24.85 -4.29 -16.48
CA ILE A 153 -24.39 -3.32 -15.49
C ILE A 153 -23.17 -2.54 -15.99
N PRO A 154 -22.91 -1.33 -15.45
CA PRO A 154 -21.72 -0.56 -15.77
C PRO A 154 -20.39 -1.28 -15.51
N LEU A 155 -19.36 -0.83 -16.20
CA LEU A 155 -17.97 -1.22 -16.03
C LEU A 155 -17.16 0.01 -15.59
N VAL A 156 -16.20 -0.17 -14.67
CA VAL A 156 -15.22 0.85 -14.30
C VAL A 156 -13.82 0.26 -14.42
N GLY A 157 -13.02 0.84 -15.31
CA GLY A 157 -11.60 0.55 -15.48
C GLY A 157 -10.76 1.36 -14.51
N VAL A 158 -10.23 0.70 -13.49
CA VAL A 158 -9.50 1.31 -12.38
C VAL A 158 -8.02 1.42 -12.71
N HIS A 159 -7.42 2.55 -12.32
CA HIS A 159 -5.98 2.74 -12.37
C HIS A 159 -5.31 2.07 -11.16
N HIS A 160 -4.41 1.12 -11.40
CA HIS A 160 -3.76 0.31 -10.37
C HIS A 160 -3.08 1.16 -9.28
N MET A 161 -2.31 2.18 -9.67
CA MET A 161 -1.62 3.06 -8.72
C MET A 161 -2.56 3.96 -7.92
N GLN A 162 -3.69 4.35 -8.51
CA GLN A 162 -4.73 5.10 -7.80
C GLN A 162 -5.33 4.22 -6.71
N ALA A 163 -5.60 2.95 -7.01
CA ALA A 163 -6.14 2.01 -6.05
C ALA A 163 -5.23 1.81 -4.84
N HIS A 164 -3.92 1.67 -5.07
CA HIS A 164 -2.94 1.65 -3.99
C HIS A 164 -2.95 2.92 -3.13
N ALA A 165 -3.07 4.10 -3.74
CA ALA A 165 -3.12 5.37 -3.01
C ALA A 165 -4.41 5.52 -2.16
N LEU A 166 -5.51 4.90 -2.60
CA LEU A 166 -6.81 4.94 -1.92
C LEU A 166 -7.03 3.80 -0.91
N THR A 167 -6.13 2.81 -0.84
CA THR A 167 -6.21 1.70 0.12
C THR A 167 -6.44 2.14 1.57
N PRO A 168 -5.82 3.20 2.12
CA PRO A 168 -6.11 3.62 3.50
C PRO A 168 -7.55 4.08 3.71
N ARG A 169 -8.19 4.63 2.67
CA ARG A 169 -9.61 5.01 2.71
C ARG A 169 -10.51 3.78 2.76
N LEU A 170 -10.13 2.70 2.05
CA LEU A 170 -10.77 1.40 2.20
C LEU A 170 -10.59 0.85 3.63
N VAL A 171 -9.38 0.90 4.18
CA VAL A 171 -9.10 0.42 5.54
C VAL A 171 -9.94 1.17 6.57
N SER A 172 -9.94 2.51 6.50
CA SER A 172 -10.76 3.34 7.38
C SER A 172 -12.25 3.00 7.26
N ALA A 173 -12.74 2.67 6.06
CA ALA A 173 -14.13 2.29 5.86
C ALA A 173 -14.46 0.86 6.35
N LEU A 174 -13.53 -0.08 6.24
CA LEU A 174 -13.68 -1.43 6.79
C LEU A 174 -13.70 -1.39 8.33
N GLU A 175 -12.90 -0.53 8.95
CA GLU A 175 -12.82 -0.38 10.41
C GLU A 175 -13.98 0.41 11.01
N ALA A 176 -14.63 1.24 10.19
CA ALA A 176 -15.85 1.95 10.55
C ALA A 176 -17.10 1.04 10.58
N ASP A 177 -17.04 -0.15 9.96
CA ASP A 177 -18.12 -1.14 10.06
C ASP A 177 -18.15 -1.72 11.49
N SER A 178 -19.09 -1.24 12.30
CA SER A 178 -19.22 -1.59 13.71
C SER A 178 -19.88 -2.95 13.96
N ASP A 179 -20.44 -3.59 12.92
CA ASP A 179 -21.27 -4.79 13.05
C ASP A 179 -20.83 -5.90 12.06
N PRO A 180 -19.67 -6.53 12.28
CA PRO A 180 -19.08 -7.50 11.34
C PRO A 180 -19.73 -8.90 11.39
N LEU A 181 -20.77 -9.12 12.20
CA LEU A 181 -21.28 -10.46 12.53
C LEU A 181 -22.54 -10.91 11.76
N ASP A 182 -23.14 -10.04 10.94
CA ASP A 182 -24.31 -10.40 10.15
C ASP A 182 -23.99 -10.41 8.65
N ASP A 183 -24.27 -11.54 7.96
CA ASP A 183 -24.23 -11.69 6.49
C ASP A 183 -25.27 -10.81 5.75
N GLU A 184 -25.88 -9.85 6.45
CA GLU A 184 -26.86 -8.94 5.93
C GLU A 184 -26.19 -7.79 5.14
N PRO A 185 -26.86 -7.20 4.14
CA PRO A 185 -26.32 -6.08 3.38
C PRO A 185 -26.18 -4.82 4.22
N LEU A 186 -25.25 -3.92 3.83
CA LEU A 186 -25.13 -2.61 4.48
C LEU A 186 -26.43 -1.80 4.36
N VAL A 187 -26.75 -1.00 5.37
CA VAL A 187 -27.92 -0.10 5.33
C VAL A 187 -27.45 1.32 5.62
N ASN A 188 -27.72 2.24 4.70
CA ASN A 188 -27.31 3.63 4.89
C ASN A 188 -28.17 4.29 5.99
N ARG A 189 -27.51 4.82 7.02
CA ARG A 189 -28.18 5.56 8.12
C ARG A 189 -28.10 7.06 7.82
N GLN A 190 -29.25 7.75 7.94
CA GLN A 190 -29.40 9.15 7.51
C GLN A 190 -28.47 10.09 8.27
N GLY A 191 -27.82 10.95 7.49
CA GLY A 191 -27.14 12.16 7.92
C GLY A 191 -27.09 13.12 6.73
N ASP A 192 -27.61 14.33 6.90
CA ASP A 192 -27.45 15.44 5.95
C ASP A 192 -26.06 16.06 6.21
N GLU A 193 -25.24 16.28 5.18
CA GLU A 193 -23.85 16.79 5.19
C GLU A 193 -22.69 15.78 4.98
N THR A 194 -21.54 16.35 4.56
CA THR A 194 -20.34 15.78 3.92
C THR A 194 -19.85 14.45 4.49
N LEU A 195 -19.63 13.48 3.60
CA LEU A 195 -19.11 12.14 3.90
C LEU A 195 -17.65 12.21 4.36
N LEU A 196 -17.40 11.87 5.61
CA LEU A 196 -16.08 11.78 6.21
C LEU A 196 -15.38 10.50 5.72
N SER A 197 -14.17 10.64 5.20
CA SER A 197 -13.32 9.53 4.77
C SER A 197 -11.88 9.85 5.12
N SER A 198 -11.19 8.93 5.78
CA SER A 198 -9.82 9.13 6.24
C SER A 198 -8.83 8.31 5.39
N PRO A 199 -7.73 8.88 4.89
CA PRO A 199 -7.38 10.31 4.92
C PRO A 199 -8.28 11.15 4.00
N GLU A 200 -8.51 12.39 4.41
CA GLU A 200 -9.13 13.41 3.56
C GLU A 200 -8.14 13.94 2.52
N TYR A 201 -8.64 14.42 1.38
CA TYR A 201 -7.80 15.12 0.42
C TYR A 201 -7.51 16.55 0.93
N PRO A 202 -6.30 17.11 0.68
CA PRO A 202 -5.18 16.48 0.00
C PRO A 202 -4.32 15.61 0.95
N PHE A 203 -3.73 14.54 0.41
CA PHE A 203 -2.77 13.71 1.15
C PHE A 203 -1.58 13.29 0.27
N LEU A 204 -0.48 12.94 0.93
CA LEU A 204 0.74 12.47 0.30
C LEU A 204 0.85 10.94 0.47
N SER A 205 1.11 10.22 -0.61
CA SER A 205 1.33 8.77 -0.58
C SER A 205 2.75 8.42 -0.98
N LEU A 206 3.44 7.70 -0.10
CA LEU A 206 4.63 6.94 -0.43
C LEU A 206 4.21 5.51 -0.78
N LEU A 207 4.30 5.18 -2.06
CA LEU A 207 4.07 3.81 -2.52
C LEU A 207 5.41 3.09 -2.64
N ALA A 208 5.65 2.12 -1.77
CA ALA A 208 6.87 1.33 -1.70
C ALA A 208 6.53 -0.17 -1.81
N SER A 209 6.68 -0.74 -3.01
CA SER A 209 6.42 -2.15 -3.32
C SER A 209 7.60 -2.80 -4.05
N GLY A 210 7.45 -4.08 -4.41
CA GLY A 210 8.41 -4.80 -5.24
C GLY A 210 8.68 -4.12 -6.58
N GLY A 211 7.66 -3.53 -7.21
CA GLY A 211 7.75 -2.91 -8.54
C GLY A 211 7.66 -1.38 -8.56
N HIS A 212 7.29 -0.74 -7.44
CA HIS A 212 7.05 0.69 -7.40
C HIS A 212 7.74 1.37 -6.22
N THR A 213 8.30 2.55 -6.47
CA THR A 213 8.77 3.48 -5.44
C THR A 213 8.44 4.87 -5.89
N LEU A 214 7.28 5.36 -5.49
CA LEU A 214 6.68 6.60 -5.97
C LEU A 214 6.21 7.47 -4.81
N LEU A 215 6.30 8.78 -5.01
CA LEU A 215 5.74 9.79 -4.14
C LEU A 215 4.61 10.49 -4.89
N ILE A 216 3.39 10.33 -4.40
CA ILE A 216 2.16 10.76 -5.08
C ILE A 216 1.45 11.78 -4.20
N HIS A 217 1.16 12.95 -4.75
CA HIS A 217 0.26 13.92 -4.14
C HIS A 217 -1.14 13.72 -4.70
N SER A 218 -2.10 13.42 -3.82
CA SER A 218 -3.50 13.23 -4.16
C SER A 218 -4.29 14.45 -3.71
N ALA A 219 -4.71 15.29 -4.65
CA ALA A 219 -5.47 16.51 -4.37
C ALA A 219 -6.99 16.29 -4.40
N SER A 220 -7.45 15.29 -5.15
CA SER A 220 -8.83 14.81 -5.17
C SER A 220 -8.88 13.37 -5.70
N LEU A 221 -10.07 12.78 -5.81
CA LEU A 221 -10.27 11.46 -6.40
C LEU A 221 -9.72 11.34 -7.83
N THR A 222 -9.64 12.44 -8.58
CA THR A 222 -9.22 12.42 -9.99
C THR A 222 -8.00 13.28 -10.30
N ASP A 223 -7.49 14.06 -9.32
CA ASP A 223 -6.25 14.84 -9.45
C ASP A 223 -5.16 14.22 -8.57
N HIS A 224 -4.32 13.41 -9.21
CA HIS A 224 -3.16 12.77 -8.61
C HIS A 224 -1.91 13.16 -9.39
N ARG A 225 -0.85 13.54 -8.67
CA ARG A 225 0.42 13.95 -9.28
C ARG A 225 1.56 13.14 -8.70
N VAL A 226 2.34 12.50 -9.57
CA VAL A 226 3.60 11.86 -9.17
C VAL A 226 4.64 12.96 -8.98
N LEU A 227 5.01 13.23 -7.73
CA LEU A 227 6.05 14.22 -7.38
C LEU A 227 7.45 13.67 -7.67
N GLY A 228 7.65 12.37 -7.45
CA GLY A 228 8.92 11.71 -7.66
C GLY A 228 8.81 10.20 -7.69
N GLY A 229 9.84 9.57 -8.22
CA GLY A 229 9.91 8.13 -8.36
C GLY A 229 11.34 7.63 -8.45
N THR A 230 11.49 6.31 -8.46
CA THR A 230 12.79 5.69 -8.78
C THR A 230 13.11 5.85 -10.27
N ASN A 231 14.37 6.16 -10.57
CA ASN A 231 14.91 6.19 -11.94
C ASN A 231 15.53 4.85 -12.37
N ASP A 232 15.70 3.91 -11.43
CA ASP A 232 16.32 2.61 -11.69
C ASP A 232 15.42 1.42 -11.26
N ILE A 233 15.65 0.86 -10.08
CA ILE A 233 14.91 -0.27 -9.53
C ILE A 233 14.04 0.22 -8.37
N ALA A 234 12.93 -0.47 -8.09
CA ALA A 234 12.14 -0.17 -6.91
C ALA A 234 12.85 -0.60 -5.62
N ILE A 235 12.47 0.01 -4.49
CA ILE A 235 13.05 -0.31 -3.19
C ILE A 235 12.75 -1.75 -2.77
N GLY A 236 11.59 -2.31 -3.13
CA GLY A 236 11.30 -3.73 -2.87
C GLY A 236 12.24 -4.65 -3.65
N GLU A 237 12.37 -4.45 -4.96
CA GLU A 237 13.33 -5.20 -5.80
C GLU A 237 14.77 -5.06 -5.28
N TYR A 238 15.16 -3.86 -4.86
CA TYR A 238 16.44 -3.61 -4.21
C TYR A 238 16.62 -4.49 -2.96
N LEU A 239 15.67 -4.46 -2.02
CA LEU A 239 15.74 -5.27 -0.80
C LEU A 239 15.79 -6.77 -1.10
N ASP A 240 15.03 -7.23 -2.09
CA ASP A 240 15.04 -8.65 -2.50
C ASP A 240 16.40 -9.06 -3.08
N LYS A 241 17.06 -8.20 -3.86
CA LYS A 241 18.42 -8.44 -4.35
C LYS A 241 19.43 -8.46 -3.20
N ILE A 242 19.34 -7.52 -2.27
CA ILE A 242 20.20 -7.51 -1.08
C ILE A 242 20.01 -8.77 -0.24
N ALA A 243 18.76 -9.21 -0.07
CA ALA A 243 18.45 -10.44 0.64
C ALA A 243 19.13 -11.65 0.01
N ARG A 244 19.11 -11.78 -1.32
CA ARG A 244 19.82 -12.86 -2.03
C ARG A 244 21.34 -12.83 -1.85
N VAL A 245 21.92 -11.64 -1.68
CA VAL A 245 23.37 -11.48 -1.44
C VAL A 245 23.75 -11.83 0.00
N LEU A 246 22.91 -11.45 0.97
CA LEU A 246 23.24 -11.52 2.39
C LEU A 246 22.73 -12.76 3.12
N LEU A 247 21.58 -13.29 2.73
CA LEU A 247 20.95 -14.39 3.45
C LEU A 247 21.65 -15.73 3.18
N PRO A 248 21.83 -16.57 4.21
CA PRO A 248 22.25 -17.96 4.04
C PRO A 248 21.29 -18.73 3.10
N PRO A 249 21.78 -19.65 2.25
CA PRO A 249 20.96 -20.45 1.34
C PRO A 249 19.83 -21.21 2.03
N GLU A 250 20.06 -21.65 3.27
CA GLU A 250 19.08 -22.40 4.08
C GLU A 250 17.87 -21.54 4.44
N LEU A 251 18.04 -20.22 4.62
CA LEU A 251 16.93 -19.32 4.88
C LEU A 251 16.15 -19.03 3.60
N LEU A 252 16.84 -18.88 2.47
CA LEU A 252 16.18 -18.62 1.18
C LEU A 252 15.29 -19.79 0.72
N SER A 253 15.65 -21.03 1.04
CA SER A 253 14.87 -22.22 0.66
C SER A 253 13.62 -22.44 1.53
N THR A 254 13.52 -21.79 2.69
CA THR A 254 12.37 -21.95 3.60
C THR A 254 11.12 -21.20 3.13
N THR A 255 11.28 -20.16 2.31
CA THR A 255 10.15 -19.35 1.84
C THR A 255 9.59 -19.87 0.52
N LYS A 256 8.26 -19.95 0.44
CA LYS A 256 7.54 -20.20 -0.81
C LYS A 256 7.34 -18.94 -1.65
N SER A 257 7.59 -17.76 -1.08
CA SER A 257 7.42 -16.47 -1.72
C SER A 257 8.76 -15.90 -2.18
N THR A 258 8.74 -15.19 -3.30
CA THR A 258 9.86 -14.42 -3.86
C THR A 258 10.07 -13.06 -3.19
N MET A 259 9.22 -12.68 -2.22
CA MET A 259 9.34 -11.45 -1.41
C MET A 259 10.35 -11.64 -0.26
N TYR A 260 11.64 -11.48 -0.54
CA TYR A 260 12.70 -11.70 0.44
C TYR A 260 12.94 -10.50 1.37
N GLY A 261 12.40 -9.31 1.07
CA GLY A 261 12.56 -8.11 1.90
C GLY A 261 12.10 -8.28 3.36
N SER A 262 11.00 -9.01 3.61
CA SER A 262 10.54 -9.30 4.98
C SER A 262 11.48 -10.26 5.73
N LEU A 263 12.05 -11.22 5.00
CA LEU A 263 13.05 -12.14 5.53
C LEU A 263 14.36 -11.40 5.87
N LEU A 264 14.75 -10.43 5.05
CA LEU A 264 15.89 -9.56 5.31
C LEU A 264 15.71 -8.73 6.60
N GLU A 265 14.52 -8.17 6.81
CA GLU A 265 14.19 -7.46 8.06
C GLU A 265 14.31 -8.39 9.27
N THR A 266 13.69 -9.57 9.19
CA THR A 266 13.74 -10.57 10.27
C THR A 266 15.17 -11.05 10.53
N PHE A 267 15.98 -11.24 9.50
CA PHE A 267 17.39 -11.60 9.63
C PHE A 267 18.21 -10.52 10.33
N ALA A 268 17.96 -9.25 9.98
CA ALA A 268 18.67 -8.11 10.55
C ALA A 268 18.29 -7.84 12.02
N PHE A 269 17.02 -8.02 12.39
CA PHE A 269 16.48 -7.55 13.67
C PHE A 269 15.87 -8.64 14.57
N GLY A 270 15.70 -9.88 14.09
CA GLY A 270 14.91 -10.90 14.78
C GLY A 270 15.36 -11.25 16.20
N GLU A 271 16.66 -11.25 16.47
CA GLU A 271 17.18 -11.45 17.84
C GLU A 271 16.84 -10.29 18.78
N ALA A 272 16.85 -9.05 18.26
CA ALA A 272 16.47 -7.87 19.03
C ALA A 272 14.96 -7.89 19.35
N TRP A 273 14.13 -8.28 18.37
CA TRP A 273 12.69 -8.45 18.57
C TRP A 273 12.36 -9.52 19.61
N GLN A 274 13.08 -10.66 19.60
CA GLN A 274 12.88 -11.72 20.59
C GLN A 274 13.33 -11.29 22.01
N ALA A 275 14.42 -10.53 22.12
CA ALA A 275 14.88 -10.00 23.40
C ALA A 275 13.90 -8.98 23.99
N GLU A 276 13.32 -8.13 23.15
CA GLU A 276 12.33 -7.13 23.55
C GLU A 276 10.98 -7.76 23.91
N ALA A 277 10.49 -8.75 23.14
CA ALA A 277 9.28 -9.49 23.49
C ALA A 277 9.39 -10.17 24.87
N LYS A 278 10.57 -10.71 25.20
CA LYS A 278 10.87 -11.24 26.53
C LYS A 278 10.93 -10.16 27.61
N LEU A 279 11.35 -8.95 27.28
CA LEU A 279 11.39 -7.82 28.21
C LEU A 279 9.98 -7.26 28.47
N GLN A 280 9.17 -7.09 27.42
CA GLN A 280 7.79 -6.63 27.53
C GLN A 280 6.95 -7.63 28.32
N ALA A 281 7.07 -8.94 28.05
CA ALA A 281 6.40 -9.97 28.84
C ALA A 281 6.79 -9.93 30.34
N LYS A 282 8.02 -9.51 30.68
CA LYS A 282 8.44 -9.30 32.08
C LYS A 282 7.83 -8.04 32.68
N VAL A 283 7.77 -6.95 31.92
CA VAL A 283 7.13 -5.69 32.34
C VAL A 283 5.64 -5.90 32.56
N ASP A 284 4.93 -6.53 31.63
CA ASP A 284 3.50 -6.83 31.73
C ASP A 284 3.20 -7.78 32.91
N ALA A 285 4.07 -8.76 33.16
CA ALA A 285 3.96 -9.63 34.34
C ALA A 285 4.18 -8.86 35.66
N GLN A 286 5.06 -7.85 35.65
CA GLN A 286 5.36 -7.03 36.82
C GLN A 286 4.27 -5.96 37.06
N GLU A 287 3.70 -5.39 36.00
CA GLU A 287 2.53 -4.51 36.07
C GLU A 287 1.27 -5.27 36.48
N SER A 288 1.07 -6.50 36.00
CA SER A 288 -0.03 -7.37 36.47
C SER A 288 0.11 -7.75 37.95
N SER A 289 1.35 -7.90 38.44
CA SER A 289 1.61 -8.13 39.87
C SER A 289 1.35 -6.87 40.72
N ASN A 290 1.58 -5.68 40.19
CA ASN A 290 1.33 -4.40 40.87
C ASN A 290 -0.13 -3.92 40.77
N ALA A 291 -0.83 -4.26 39.68
CA ALA A 291 -2.24 -3.95 39.45
C ALA A 291 -3.18 -4.76 40.37
N SER A 292 -2.68 -5.84 40.97
CA SER A 292 -3.42 -6.61 41.99
C SER A 292 -3.62 -5.85 43.32
N MET A 293 -3.03 -4.66 43.50
CA MET A 293 -3.18 -3.85 44.73
C MET A 293 -4.09 -2.62 44.62
N LEU A 294 -4.52 -2.19 43.43
CA LEU A 294 -5.36 -1.00 43.27
C LEU A 294 -6.20 -1.14 42.03
N PHE A 295 -7.54 -1.28 42.15
CA PHE A 295 -8.52 -0.60 41.28
C PHE A 295 -9.97 -0.90 41.75
N THR A 296 -10.59 0.10 42.36
CA THR A 296 -12.04 0.38 42.26
C THR A 296 -12.20 1.70 41.49
N SER A 297 -12.74 1.64 40.28
CA SER A 297 -13.65 2.64 39.70
C SER A 297 -13.80 2.40 38.19
N SER A 298 -15.05 2.29 37.77
CA SER A 298 -15.48 2.11 36.38
C SER A 298 -15.62 3.48 35.70
N SER A 299 -14.72 3.79 34.78
CA SER A 299 -14.94 4.75 33.70
C SER A 299 -14.81 3.99 32.37
N PRO A 300 -15.51 4.39 31.30
CA PRO A 300 -15.45 3.69 30.04
C PRO A 300 -14.05 3.84 29.47
N THR A 301 -13.31 2.73 29.38
CA THR A 301 -11.97 2.69 28.79
C THR A 301 -12.08 3.05 27.30
N PRO A 302 -11.25 3.98 26.79
CA PRO A 302 -11.14 4.23 25.36
C PRO A 302 -10.83 2.93 24.61
N ARG A 303 -11.37 2.75 23.40
CA ARG A 303 -11.01 1.63 22.52
C ARG A 303 -9.49 1.60 22.39
N PRO A 304 -8.81 0.45 22.58
CA PRO A 304 -7.38 0.37 22.36
C PRO A 304 -7.09 0.76 20.91
N LEU A 305 -6.13 1.68 20.71
CA LEU A 305 -5.67 2.10 19.40
C LEU A 305 -5.23 0.86 18.62
N SER A 306 -5.80 0.67 17.44
CA SER A 306 -5.34 -0.35 16.50
C SER A 306 -4.11 0.16 15.76
N ASP A 307 -3.26 -0.75 15.26
CA ASP A 307 -2.06 -0.39 14.47
C ASP A 307 -2.37 0.43 13.19
N ASN A 308 -3.65 0.51 12.79
CA ASN A 308 -4.13 1.17 11.58
C ASN A 308 -4.78 2.53 11.83
N ASP A 309 -5.07 2.88 13.09
CA ASP A 309 -5.65 4.18 13.42
C ASP A 309 -4.69 5.30 13.01
N PRO A 310 -5.20 6.44 12.49
CA PRO A 310 -4.35 7.57 12.13
C PRO A 310 -3.63 8.11 13.38
N ILE A 311 -2.34 7.85 13.46
CA ILE A 311 -1.49 8.29 14.57
C ILE A 311 -0.52 9.35 14.10
N SER A 312 -0.31 10.37 14.93
CA SER A 312 0.73 11.36 14.67
C SER A 312 2.10 10.69 14.65
N ALA A 313 3.07 11.27 13.94
CA ALA A 313 4.45 10.77 13.93
C ALA A 313 5.03 10.65 15.35
N THR A 314 4.69 11.58 16.24
CA THR A 314 5.09 11.54 17.66
C THR A 314 4.47 10.35 18.38
N THR A 315 3.16 10.18 18.27
CA THR A 315 2.44 9.06 18.90
C THR A 315 2.98 7.71 18.40
N TYR A 316 3.32 7.61 17.11
CA TYR A 316 3.96 6.40 16.56
C TYR A 316 5.29 6.08 17.27
N LEU A 317 6.14 7.08 17.49
CA LEU A 317 7.43 6.89 18.17
C LEU A 317 7.25 6.58 19.66
N ASP A 318 6.26 7.16 20.32
CA ASP A 318 5.97 6.83 21.72
C ASP A 318 5.55 5.36 21.89
N LEU A 319 4.74 4.85 20.95
CA LEU A 319 4.25 3.47 20.95
C LEU A 319 5.31 2.46 20.48
N HIS A 320 6.09 2.77 19.44
CA HIS A 320 6.95 1.80 18.76
C HIS A 320 8.45 2.15 18.75
N GLY A 321 8.84 3.33 19.21
CA GLY A 321 10.22 3.84 19.11
C GLY A 321 11.25 3.05 19.90
N ARG A 322 10.83 2.28 20.91
CA ARG A 322 11.72 1.42 21.72
C ARG A 322 12.48 0.39 20.87
N ARG A 323 11.85 -0.14 19.81
CA ARG A 323 12.40 -1.17 18.92
C ARG A 323 13.71 -0.78 18.23
N TYR A 324 13.89 0.53 18.01
CA TYR A 324 15.00 1.07 17.22
C TYR A 324 15.73 2.19 17.96
N LYS A 325 15.84 2.10 19.30
CA LYS A 325 16.48 3.13 20.14
C LYS A 325 17.91 3.51 19.73
N TRP A 326 18.62 2.61 19.06
CA TRP A 326 19.97 2.86 18.53
C TRP A 326 19.98 3.80 17.31
N TYR A 327 18.83 3.93 16.62
CA TYR A 327 18.68 4.78 15.46
C TYR A 327 18.39 6.21 15.88
N GLU A 328 19.16 7.14 15.33
CA GLU A 328 18.97 8.57 15.50
C GLU A 328 19.09 9.24 14.15
N VAL A 329 18.21 10.20 13.88
CA VAL A 329 18.24 10.99 12.64
C VAL A 329 19.50 11.86 12.63
N ALA A 330 20.26 11.76 11.55
CA ALA A 330 21.45 12.59 11.38
C ALA A 330 21.07 14.06 11.20
N SER A 331 21.84 14.94 11.83
CA SER A 331 21.59 16.39 11.77
C SER A 331 21.94 17.01 10.41
N ASN A 332 22.92 16.44 9.71
CA ASN A 332 23.41 16.90 8.41
C ASN A 332 24.13 15.75 7.67
N ASN A 333 24.49 16.00 6.40
CA ASN A 333 25.15 14.99 5.55
C ASN A 333 26.51 14.52 6.08
N GLU A 334 27.28 15.39 6.75
CA GLU A 334 28.57 15.00 7.32
C GLU A 334 28.38 14.02 8.49
N ASP A 335 27.37 14.28 9.33
CA ASP A 335 26.95 13.39 10.41
C ASP A 335 26.45 12.04 9.84
N THR A 336 25.67 12.05 8.75
CA THR A 336 25.27 10.82 8.05
C THR A 336 26.48 10.00 7.58
N ILE A 337 27.46 10.64 6.94
CA ILE A 337 28.68 9.97 6.45
C ILE A 337 29.47 9.41 7.64
N ARG A 338 29.61 10.18 8.71
CA ARG A 338 30.31 9.76 9.93
C ARG A 338 29.65 8.55 10.58
N ARG A 339 28.31 8.54 10.69
CA ARG A 339 27.53 7.44 11.26
C ARG A 339 27.58 6.17 10.40
N SER A 340 27.82 6.31 9.10
CA SER A 340 27.92 5.18 8.19
C SER A 340 29.25 4.42 8.29
N ALA A 341 30.19 4.89 9.12
CA ALA A 341 31.45 4.20 9.36
C ALA A 341 31.25 3.03 10.35
N THR A 342 31.37 1.81 9.84
CA THR A 342 31.19 0.61 10.67
C THR A 342 32.51 0.10 11.26
N LYS A 343 32.41 -0.76 12.28
CA LYS A 343 33.56 -1.47 12.89
C LYS A 343 34.33 -2.35 11.90
N TRP A 344 33.72 -2.67 10.77
CA TRP A 344 34.28 -3.50 9.70
C TRP A 344 35.10 -2.69 8.69
N GLY A 345 35.21 -1.37 8.86
CA GLY A 345 35.98 -0.49 7.97
C GLY A 345 35.24 -0.03 6.71
N TRP A 346 34.11 -0.65 6.38
CA TRP A 346 33.25 -0.22 5.28
C TRP A 346 32.17 0.76 5.77
N GLY A 347 31.63 1.52 4.82
CA GLY A 347 30.49 2.40 5.00
C GLY A 347 29.87 2.71 3.64
N PHE A 348 28.57 2.95 3.63
CA PHE A 348 27.85 3.27 2.41
C PHE A 348 27.47 4.76 2.40
N THR A 349 27.31 5.30 1.20
CA THR A 349 26.88 6.70 1.02
C THR A 349 25.45 6.72 0.54
N GLN A 350 24.66 7.67 1.02
CA GLN A 350 23.31 7.89 0.51
C GLN A 350 23.31 8.10 -1.02
N PRO A 351 22.35 7.53 -1.76
CA PRO A 351 22.26 7.74 -3.18
C PRO A 351 22.07 9.23 -3.55
N LEU A 352 22.56 9.62 -4.74
CA LEU A 352 22.44 10.98 -5.28
C LEU A 352 23.13 12.10 -4.48
N THR A 353 24.14 11.78 -3.65
CA THR A 353 24.86 12.75 -2.79
C THR A 353 26.16 13.36 -3.37
N LYS A 354 26.66 12.90 -4.52
CA LYS A 354 27.81 13.52 -5.26
C LYS A 354 27.25 14.16 -6.55
N VAL A 355 27.61 15.39 -6.96
CA VAL A 355 28.95 15.97 -7.21
C VAL A 355 28.91 17.50 -7.06
N SER A 356 30.03 18.12 -6.66
CA SER A 356 30.39 19.55 -6.79
C SER A 356 29.34 20.46 -7.45
N GLY A 357 28.52 21.13 -6.64
CA GLY A 357 27.57 22.16 -7.10
C GLY A 357 26.25 21.67 -7.70
N GLY A 358 25.92 20.37 -7.63
CA GLY A 358 24.73 19.81 -8.28
C GLY A 358 23.42 19.89 -7.47
N THR A 359 22.36 20.38 -8.11
CA THR A 359 20.97 20.53 -7.65
C THR A 359 20.24 19.22 -7.28
N LYS A 360 20.88 18.04 -7.42
CA LYS A 360 20.21 16.72 -7.36
C LYS A 360 19.80 16.26 -5.95
N ILE A 361 20.46 16.76 -4.89
CA ILE A 361 20.10 16.40 -3.50
C ILE A 361 18.69 16.89 -3.13
N ARG A 362 18.25 18.00 -3.72
CA ARG A 362 16.91 18.58 -3.51
C ARG A 362 15.87 18.12 -4.54
N SER A 363 16.15 17.03 -5.26
CA SER A 363 15.20 16.46 -6.23
C SER A 363 14.35 15.37 -5.59
N PHE A 364 13.14 15.19 -6.13
CA PHE A 364 12.25 14.08 -5.77
C PHE A 364 12.68 12.73 -6.37
N GLU A 365 13.78 12.70 -7.13
CA GLU A 365 14.29 11.47 -7.74
C GLU A 365 14.85 10.51 -6.69
N MET A 366 14.62 9.22 -6.93
CA MET A 366 15.17 8.13 -6.13
C MET A 366 16.00 7.17 -6.99
N SER A 367 16.97 6.48 -6.38
CA SER A 367 17.86 5.53 -7.05
C SER A 367 18.47 4.58 -6.03
N PHE A 368 18.49 3.28 -6.36
CA PHE A 368 18.97 2.23 -5.46
C PHE A 368 20.04 1.32 -6.10
N SER A 369 20.20 1.35 -7.42
CA SER A 369 21.17 0.49 -8.14
C SER A 369 22.62 0.72 -7.71
N GLY A 370 23.02 1.99 -7.51
CA GLY A 370 24.36 2.32 -7.04
C GLY A 370 24.66 1.75 -5.65
N LEU A 371 23.68 1.81 -4.75
CA LEU A 371 23.80 1.25 -3.40
C LEU A 371 23.89 -0.28 -3.44
N MET A 372 23.12 -0.94 -4.32
CA MET A 372 23.19 -2.38 -4.54
C MET A 372 24.61 -2.83 -4.92
N THR A 373 25.20 -2.18 -5.93
CA THR A 373 26.56 -2.52 -6.37
C THR A 373 27.62 -2.25 -5.29
N ALA A 374 27.40 -1.27 -4.41
CA ALA A 374 28.29 -1.01 -3.29
C ALA A 374 28.25 -2.15 -2.27
N VAL A 375 27.06 -2.66 -1.96
CA VAL A 375 26.89 -3.82 -1.07
C VAL A 375 27.55 -5.07 -1.65
N GLU A 376 27.31 -5.38 -2.93
CA GLU A 376 27.93 -6.52 -3.61
C GLU A 376 29.46 -6.45 -3.55
N ARG A 377 30.06 -5.26 -3.72
CA ARG A 377 31.52 -5.08 -3.61
C ARG A 377 32.04 -5.34 -2.20
N VAL A 378 31.37 -4.82 -1.17
CA VAL A 378 31.74 -5.08 0.23
C VAL A 378 31.64 -6.57 0.54
N VAL A 379 30.58 -7.24 0.08
CA VAL A 379 30.38 -8.68 0.26
C VAL A 379 31.43 -9.50 -0.51
N ARG A 380 31.84 -9.08 -1.70
CA ARG A 380 32.77 -9.86 -2.55
C ARG A 380 34.25 -9.71 -2.19
N TYR A 381 34.70 -8.52 -1.77
CA TYR A 381 36.13 -8.25 -1.61
C TYR A 381 36.56 -8.06 -0.15
N GLY A 382 35.64 -7.71 0.76
CA GLY A 382 36.01 -7.32 2.12
C GLY A 382 36.77 -5.98 2.17
N VAL A 383 36.81 -5.39 3.36
CA VAL A 383 37.46 -4.09 3.60
C VAL A 383 38.40 -4.24 4.78
N ASP A 384 39.61 -3.72 4.64
CA ASP A 384 40.56 -3.66 5.74
C ASP A 384 40.08 -2.63 6.78
N PRO A 385 39.83 -3.03 8.05
CA PRO A 385 39.34 -2.13 9.09
C PRO A 385 40.28 -0.95 9.38
N THR A 386 41.58 -1.11 9.14
CA THR A 386 42.61 -0.11 9.43
C THR A 386 42.74 0.88 8.27
N THR A 387 42.91 0.36 7.05
CA THR A 387 43.14 1.21 5.87
C THR A 387 41.84 1.71 5.22
N LYS A 388 40.69 1.12 5.59
CA LYS A 388 39.36 1.38 5.00
C LYS A 388 39.32 1.20 3.48
N ARG A 389 40.26 0.42 2.93
CA ARG A 389 40.36 0.14 1.50
C ARG A 389 39.81 -1.26 1.23
N LEU A 390 39.17 -1.39 0.06
CA LEU A 390 38.74 -2.68 -0.46
C LEU A 390 39.96 -3.57 -0.69
N ASN A 391 39.87 -4.84 -0.31
CA ASN A 391 40.93 -5.78 -0.68
C ASN A 391 40.90 -6.04 -2.19
N LYS A 392 42.05 -6.43 -2.75
CA LYS A 392 42.19 -6.72 -4.18
C LYS A 392 41.77 -8.15 -4.56
N THR A 393 41.64 -9.03 -3.56
CA THR A 393 41.30 -10.44 -3.71
C THR A 393 39.88 -10.68 -3.25
N GLU A 394 39.16 -11.55 -3.95
CA GLU A 394 37.80 -11.95 -3.58
C GLU A 394 37.85 -12.82 -2.32
N ARG A 395 36.92 -12.57 -1.39
CA ARG A 395 36.72 -13.41 -0.21
C ARG A 395 35.80 -14.57 -0.55
N SER A 396 35.99 -15.69 0.12
CA SER A 396 35.04 -16.81 0.06
C SER A 396 33.73 -16.43 0.77
N ALA A 397 32.62 -17.06 0.38
CA ALA A 397 31.31 -16.83 0.99
C ALA A 397 31.27 -17.18 2.49
N CYS A 398 32.18 -18.06 2.96
CA CYS A 398 32.35 -18.42 4.37
C CYS A 398 33.16 -17.40 5.18
N ASP A 399 33.84 -16.46 4.53
CA ASP A 399 34.75 -15.51 5.21
C ASP A 399 33.99 -14.32 5.82
N ILE A 400 32.72 -14.15 5.47
CA ILE A 400 31.84 -13.12 6.04
C ILE A 400 31.03 -13.70 7.19
N SER A 401 31.25 -13.16 8.38
CA SER A 401 30.53 -13.60 9.58
C SER A 401 29.03 -13.30 9.49
N LEU A 402 28.23 -14.07 10.23
CA LEU A 402 26.79 -13.81 10.37
C LEU A 402 26.53 -12.40 10.93
N GLU A 403 27.37 -11.94 11.84
CA GLU A 403 27.28 -10.61 12.43
C GLU A 403 27.54 -9.50 11.40
N GLU A 404 28.58 -9.63 10.58
CA GLU A 404 28.85 -8.69 9.50
C GLU A 404 27.69 -8.64 8.50
N ARG A 405 27.11 -9.79 8.12
CA ARG A 405 25.93 -9.86 7.24
C ARG A 405 24.74 -9.10 7.83
N LYS A 406 24.48 -9.26 9.14
CA LYS A 406 23.40 -8.53 9.84
C LYS A 406 23.67 -7.03 9.86
N ASP A 407 24.90 -6.61 10.12
CA ASP A 407 25.27 -5.19 10.12
C ASP A 407 25.13 -4.57 8.72
N ILE A 408 25.53 -5.29 7.66
CA ILE A 408 25.32 -4.84 6.27
C ILE A 408 23.82 -4.71 5.99
N ALA A 409 23.00 -5.67 6.40
CA ALA A 409 21.55 -5.64 6.18
C ALA A 409 20.90 -4.41 6.85
N ARG A 410 21.24 -4.14 8.12
CA ARG A 410 20.75 -2.98 8.88
C ARG A 410 21.14 -1.67 8.22
N GLU A 411 22.41 -1.53 7.87
CA GLU A 411 22.96 -0.30 7.32
C GLU A 411 22.40 0.01 5.91
N THR A 412 22.31 -1.03 5.10
CA THR A 412 21.68 -0.98 3.77
C THR A 412 20.23 -0.50 3.87
N MET A 413 19.43 -1.11 4.74
CA MET A 413 18.04 -0.69 4.97
C MET A 413 17.97 0.75 5.47
N ARG A 414 18.82 1.12 6.44
CA ARG A 414 18.89 2.48 6.99
C ARG A 414 19.06 3.51 5.88
N ILE A 415 20.06 3.32 5.04
CA ILE A 415 20.40 4.28 3.97
C ILE A 415 19.31 4.34 2.90
N ALA A 416 18.75 3.19 2.50
CA ALA A 416 17.66 3.17 1.53
C ALA A 416 16.39 3.85 2.07
N PHE A 417 16.06 3.62 3.34
CA PHE A 417 14.88 4.20 3.98
C PHE A 417 15.05 5.69 4.29
N GLU A 418 16.22 6.14 4.75
CA GLU A 418 16.55 7.57 4.88
C GLU A 418 16.46 8.28 3.52
N HIS A 419 16.93 7.62 2.45
CA HIS A 419 16.84 8.14 1.09
C HIS A 419 15.38 8.35 0.66
N VAL A 420 14.48 7.42 0.97
CA VAL A 420 13.05 7.59 0.69
C VAL A 420 12.41 8.66 1.58
N CYS A 421 12.64 8.60 2.89
CA CYS A 421 11.99 9.49 3.86
C CYS A 421 12.39 10.95 3.66
N SER A 422 13.63 11.23 3.26
CA SER A 422 14.05 12.59 2.91
C SER A 422 13.23 13.20 1.76
N ARG A 423 12.74 12.41 0.80
CA ARG A 423 11.88 12.92 -0.29
C ARG A 423 10.46 13.21 0.20
N VAL A 424 9.97 12.42 1.17
CA VAL A 424 8.71 12.73 1.86
C VAL A 424 8.80 14.09 2.54
N ILE A 425 9.90 14.37 3.25
CA ILE A 425 10.14 15.69 3.86
C ILE A 425 10.18 16.80 2.82
N LEU A 426 10.92 16.64 1.72
CA LEU A 426 10.98 17.63 0.65
C LEU A 426 9.58 17.92 0.08
N ALA A 427 8.74 16.89 -0.06
CA ALA A 427 7.39 17.05 -0.60
C ALA A 427 6.49 17.78 0.39
N LEU A 428 6.54 17.42 1.67
CA LEU A 428 5.78 18.12 2.71
C LEU A 428 6.20 19.59 2.83
N GLN A 429 7.50 19.90 2.74
CA GLN A 429 7.99 21.28 2.70
C GLN A 429 7.43 22.04 1.50
N SER A 430 7.46 21.44 0.32
CA SER A 430 6.94 22.06 -0.92
C SER A 430 5.42 22.25 -0.88
N LEU A 431 4.68 21.33 -0.25
CA LEU A 431 3.22 21.39 -0.12
C LEU A 431 2.75 22.35 0.98
N ARG A 432 3.54 22.52 2.05
CA ARG A 432 3.24 23.49 3.12
C ARG A 432 3.19 24.93 2.62
N GLU A 433 3.94 25.24 1.56
CA GLU A 433 3.87 26.54 0.89
C GLU A 433 2.55 26.74 0.12
N LEU A 434 1.83 25.65 -0.18
CA LEU A 434 0.67 25.62 -1.07
C LEU A 434 -0.66 25.34 -0.36
N SER A 435 -0.65 24.69 0.82
CA SER A 435 -1.86 24.28 1.54
C SER A 435 -1.79 24.61 3.03
N THR A 436 -2.96 24.87 3.62
CA THR A 436 -3.17 25.09 5.06
C THR A 436 -3.78 23.88 5.77
N SER A 437 -4.00 22.76 5.07
CA SER A 437 -4.57 21.53 5.64
C SER A 437 -3.53 20.73 6.44
N ASP A 438 -4.00 19.97 7.43
CA ASP A 438 -3.15 19.03 8.16
C ASP A 438 -2.55 18.01 7.19
N PRO A 439 -1.22 17.83 7.13
CA PRO A 439 -0.63 16.92 6.17
C PRO A 439 -0.84 15.48 6.65
N ALA A 440 -1.47 14.66 5.81
CA ALA A 440 -1.51 13.21 6.00
C ALA A 440 -0.49 12.54 5.07
N VAL A 441 0.26 11.59 5.63
CA VAL A 441 1.18 10.74 4.88
C VAL A 441 0.71 9.29 4.94
N VAL A 442 0.38 8.77 3.76
CA VAL A 442 0.06 7.37 3.52
C VAL A 442 1.32 6.63 3.13
N MET A 443 1.60 5.49 3.75
CA MET A 443 2.63 4.57 3.27
C MET A 443 1.97 3.25 2.87
N ALA A 444 1.97 2.94 1.57
CA ALA A 444 1.36 1.74 1.01
C ALA A 444 2.38 0.92 0.22
N GLY A 445 2.03 -0.34 -0.10
CA GLY A 445 2.90 -1.28 -0.80
C GLY A 445 3.56 -2.30 0.13
N GLY A 446 4.06 -3.41 -0.42
CA GLY A 446 4.63 -4.50 0.39
C GLY A 446 5.78 -4.09 1.32
N VAL A 447 6.58 -3.09 0.96
CA VAL A 447 7.69 -2.59 1.79
C VAL A 447 7.17 -1.69 2.93
N ALA A 448 5.95 -1.15 2.82
CA ALA A 448 5.31 -0.40 3.89
C ALA A 448 5.02 -1.26 5.13
N ALA A 449 5.04 -2.59 5.01
CA ALA A 449 4.95 -3.51 6.14
C ALA A 449 6.23 -3.51 7.01
N ASN A 450 7.35 -3.02 6.48
CA ASN A 450 8.63 -3.01 7.17
C ASN A 450 8.59 -2.02 8.35
N SER A 451 8.76 -2.54 9.56
CA SER A 451 8.63 -1.74 10.78
C SER A 451 9.79 -0.75 10.96
N PHE A 452 10.97 -1.07 10.40
CA PHE A 452 12.11 -0.16 10.42
C PHE A 452 11.92 1.04 9.48
N LEU A 453 11.32 0.84 8.30
CA LEU A 453 10.94 1.94 7.40
C LEU A 453 9.92 2.88 8.07
N ARG A 454 8.89 2.32 8.71
CA ARG A 454 7.89 3.12 9.46
C ARG A 454 8.55 3.94 10.56
N HIS A 455 9.46 3.33 11.32
CA HIS A 455 10.23 4.02 12.35
C HIS A 455 11.11 5.14 11.78
N ILE A 456 11.86 4.89 10.70
CA ILE A 456 12.69 5.92 10.07
C ILE A 456 11.83 7.09 9.57
N LEU A 457 10.67 6.81 8.98
CA LEU A 457 9.76 7.86 8.53
C LEU A 457 9.30 8.73 9.72
N ALA A 458 8.76 8.11 10.77
CA ALA A 458 8.28 8.82 11.94
C ALA A 458 9.39 9.64 12.63
N SER A 459 10.57 9.02 12.84
CA SER A 459 11.75 9.70 13.40
C SER A 459 12.19 10.89 12.56
N THR A 460 12.22 10.73 11.23
CA THR A 460 12.61 11.80 10.30
C THR A 460 11.59 12.95 10.30
N LEU A 461 10.28 12.64 10.35
CA LEU A 461 9.22 13.65 10.43
C LEU A 461 9.34 14.47 11.71
N CYS A 462 9.47 13.81 12.87
CA CYS A 462 9.63 14.50 14.15
C CYS A 462 10.89 15.39 14.17
N ALA A 463 12.03 14.87 13.69
CA ALA A 463 13.28 15.62 13.64
C ALA A 463 13.23 16.85 12.72
N GLN A 464 12.35 16.86 11.72
CA GLN A 464 12.20 17.94 10.73
C GLN A 464 11.01 18.87 11.01
N GLY A 465 10.37 18.76 12.18
CA GLY A 465 9.27 19.63 12.60
C GLY A 465 7.90 19.27 12.02
N PHE A 466 7.72 18.02 11.60
CA PHE A 466 6.46 17.44 11.10
C PHE A 466 5.90 16.41 12.09
N SER A 467 6.01 16.69 13.39
CA SER A 467 5.60 15.81 14.50
C SER A 467 4.10 15.46 14.51
N ASP A 468 3.28 16.36 13.99
CA ASP A 468 1.82 16.30 14.03
C ASP A 468 1.22 15.69 12.76
N VAL A 469 2.05 15.33 11.77
CA VAL A 469 1.61 14.66 10.55
C VAL A 469 0.98 13.32 10.88
N HIS A 470 -0.22 13.09 10.35
CA HIS A 470 -0.93 11.82 10.52
C HIS A 470 -0.35 10.77 9.58
N LEU A 471 0.06 9.64 10.15
CA LEU A 471 0.60 8.50 9.43
C LEU A 471 -0.48 7.43 9.25
N HIS A 472 -0.62 6.95 8.02
CA HIS A 472 -1.52 5.85 7.68
C HIS A 472 -0.71 4.67 7.12
N PHE A 473 -0.83 3.53 7.80
CA PHE A 473 -0.17 2.28 7.42
C PHE A 473 -1.23 1.20 7.20
N PRO A 474 -1.68 0.94 5.96
CA PRO A 474 -2.61 -0.15 5.70
C PRO A 474 -2.04 -1.51 6.17
N PRO A 475 -2.90 -2.47 6.54
CA PRO A 475 -2.43 -3.78 6.95
C PRO A 475 -1.70 -4.47 5.78
N PRO A 476 -0.70 -5.32 6.05
CA PRO A 476 0.10 -5.96 4.99
C PRO A 476 -0.72 -6.70 3.93
N SER A 477 -1.84 -7.31 4.32
CA SER A 477 -2.77 -8.01 3.41
C SER A 477 -3.40 -7.10 2.36
N LEU A 478 -3.61 -5.81 2.67
CA LEU A 478 -4.17 -4.80 1.77
C LEU A 478 -3.10 -3.90 1.13
N CYS A 479 -1.85 -3.96 1.61
CA CYS A 479 -0.71 -3.27 1.01
C CYS A 479 -0.17 -3.94 -0.26
N THR A 480 -0.42 -5.24 -0.44
CA THR A 480 -0.04 -5.98 -1.67
C THR A 480 -1.14 -5.89 -2.71
N ASP A 481 -0.86 -6.26 -3.97
CA ASP A 481 -1.86 -6.25 -5.03
C ASP A 481 -3.06 -7.13 -4.67
N ASN A 482 -4.25 -6.53 -4.73
CA ASN A 482 -5.49 -7.18 -4.32
C ASN A 482 -6.69 -6.58 -5.05
N ALA A 483 -7.79 -7.34 -5.13
CA ALA A 483 -9.00 -6.87 -5.80
C ALA A 483 -9.85 -5.94 -4.92
N ALA A 484 -9.66 -5.93 -3.60
CA ALA A 484 -10.44 -5.07 -2.71
C ALA A 484 -10.13 -3.58 -2.94
N MET A 485 -8.86 -3.20 -3.13
CA MET A 485 -8.47 -1.82 -3.48
C MET A 485 -9.07 -1.38 -4.83
N ILE A 486 -9.18 -2.31 -5.79
CA ILE A 486 -9.79 -2.06 -7.10
C ILE A 486 -11.29 -1.86 -6.95
N GLY A 487 -11.96 -2.71 -6.17
CA GLY A 487 -13.38 -2.56 -5.87
C GLY A 487 -13.69 -1.24 -5.18
N TRP A 488 -12.95 -0.89 -4.13
CA TRP A 488 -13.14 0.37 -3.41
C TRP A 488 -13.00 1.58 -4.32
N THR A 489 -11.92 1.62 -5.11
CA THR A 489 -11.67 2.73 -6.03
C THR A 489 -12.73 2.80 -7.12
N GLY A 490 -13.16 1.66 -7.66
CA GLY A 490 -14.24 1.60 -8.64
C GLY A 490 -15.57 2.10 -8.08
N LEU A 491 -15.86 1.83 -6.81
CA LEU A 491 -17.03 2.37 -6.11
C LEU A 491 -16.92 3.89 -5.86
N GLU A 492 -15.75 4.41 -5.45
CA GLU A 492 -15.54 5.88 -5.36
C GLU A 492 -15.75 6.56 -6.71
N MET A 493 -15.20 5.98 -7.78
CA MET A 493 -15.34 6.48 -9.14
C MET A 493 -16.81 6.44 -9.61
N LEU A 494 -17.53 5.34 -9.34
CA LEU A 494 -18.95 5.22 -9.67
C LEU A 494 -19.80 6.27 -8.94
N GLU A 495 -19.57 6.47 -7.65
CA GLU A 495 -20.29 7.48 -6.84
C GLU A 495 -20.03 8.90 -7.34
N ALA A 496 -18.82 9.17 -7.83
CA ALA A 496 -18.46 10.42 -8.49
C ALA A 496 -19.02 10.55 -9.92
N GLY A 497 -19.71 9.52 -10.43
CA GLY A 497 -20.38 9.52 -11.73
C GLY A 497 -19.51 9.05 -12.90
N HIS A 498 -18.38 8.39 -12.63
CA HIS A 498 -17.49 7.84 -13.66
C HIS A 498 -17.85 6.38 -14.00
N THR A 499 -17.97 6.10 -15.29
CA THR A 499 -18.12 4.76 -15.86
C THR A 499 -17.38 4.69 -17.19
N ASP A 500 -17.00 3.48 -17.60
CA ASP A 500 -16.28 3.24 -18.86
C ASP A 500 -17.17 2.54 -19.90
N PRO A 501 -17.01 2.85 -21.20
CA PRO A 501 -17.65 2.10 -22.26
C PRO A 501 -17.03 0.70 -22.38
N LEU A 502 -17.80 -0.29 -22.84
CA LEU A 502 -17.30 -1.66 -23.05
C LEU A 502 -16.16 -1.78 -24.08
N SER A 503 -15.90 -0.72 -24.86
CA SER A 503 -14.81 -0.64 -25.84
C SER A 503 -13.44 -0.32 -25.23
N ILE A 504 -13.32 -0.09 -23.91
CA ILE A 504 -12.02 0.20 -23.30
C ILE A 504 -11.01 -0.93 -23.51
N ARG A 505 -9.73 -0.54 -23.57
CA ARG A 505 -8.59 -1.43 -23.75
C ARG A 505 -7.64 -1.30 -22.57
N ALA A 506 -6.88 -2.36 -22.31
CA ALA A 506 -5.81 -2.35 -21.34
C ALA A 506 -4.73 -1.35 -21.73
N ILE A 507 -4.17 -0.66 -20.74
CA ILE A 507 -3.13 0.36 -20.92
C ILE A 507 -1.90 -0.11 -20.15
N ARG A 508 -0.82 -0.47 -20.87
CA ARG A 508 0.40 -0.97 -20.25
C ARG A 508 1.07 0.11 -19.40
N LYS A 509 1.21 1.31 -19.96
CA LYS A 509 1.79 2.50 -19.32
C LYS A 509 0.74 3.58 -19.21
N TRP A 510 0.07 3.63 -18.06
CA TRP A 510 -0.93 4.65 -17.76
C TRP A 510 -0.32 5.66 -16.78
N PRO A 511 -0.05 6.90 -17.22
CA PRO A 511 0.37 7.97 -16.32
C PRO A 511 -0.78 8.36 -15.39
N LEU A 512 -0.49 8.47 -14.09
CA LEU A 512 -1.50 8.75 -13.06
C LEU A 512 -2.10 10.15 -13.17
N ASP A 513 -1.36 11.12 -13.73
CA ASP A 513 -1.82 12.48 -14.05
C ASP A 513 -2.77 12.52 -15.26
N LYS A 514 -2.87 11.42 -16.02
CA LYS A 514 -3.78 11.24 -17.16
C LYS A 514 -4.87 10.22 -16.83
N LEU A 515 -5.39 10.29 -15.61
CA LEU A 515 -6.41 9.36 -15.14
C LEU A 515 -7.68 9.39 -15.99
N LEU A 516 -8.23 10.57 -16.26
CA LEU A 516 -9.48 10.70 -17.04
C LEU A 516 -9.26 10.73 -18.56
N ASP A 517 -8.04 11.07 -18.99
CA ASP A 517 -7.65 11.20 -20.39
C ASP A 517 -6.51 10.21 -20.74
N PRO A 518 -6.75 8.89 -20.66
CA PRO A 518 -5.72 7.89 -20.88
C PRO A 518 -5.13 7.97 -22.30
N PRO A 519 -3.84 7.67 -22.47
CA PRO A 519 -3.23 7.62 -23.79
C PRO A 519 -3.89 6.53 -24.66
N THR A 520 -4.08 6.83 -25.95
CA THR A 520 -4.72 5.93 -26.92
C THR A 520 -3.89 4.69 -27.22
N GLU A 521 -2.57 4.76 -27.04
CA GLU A 521 -1.64 3.63 -27.12
C GLU A 521 -0.64 3.70 -25.95
N GLY A 522 -0.40 2.57 -25.28
CA GLY A 522 0.50 2.45 -24.13
C GLY A 522 1.22 1.13 -24.09
#